data_AF-A0A930WGW7-F1
#
_entry.id   AF-A0A930WGW7-F1
#
_cell.length_a   1.000
_cell.length_b   1.000
_cell.length_c   1.000
_cell.angle_alpha   90.00
_cell.angle_beta   90.00
_cell.angle_gamma   90.00
#
_symmetry.space_group_name_H-M   'P 1'
#
loop_
_entity.id
_entity.type
_entity.pdbx_description
1 polymer ?
#
loop_
_entity_poly.entity_id
_entity_poly.type
_entity_poly.pdbx_seq_one_letter_code
_entity_poly.pdbx_strand_id
1 'polypeptide(L)'
;IDYVSDVNAELAQMDVFGYLLSPRHFGTTENALLEAMAAEVPVIAFDQCAERYLIENNETGLLVKGKEDYGRALAYLYEHPAERCRMGRAARQRVLRDFAVERTAAQLHSIYDEVLREKRRCCDFHGALGRTPHEFFLNGLPHELRSIFTARGPAVQELPPILREQSKSSLPHFSRVFPADKQLKNWQERFCSG
;
A
#
# COMPACT_ATOMS: atom_id res chain seq x y z
N ILE A 1 -9.82 -10.53 18.55
CA ILE A 1 -9.22 -11.73 17.93
C ILE A 1 -7.73 -11.43 17.83
N ASP A 2 -6.89 -12.29 18.38
CA ASP A 2 -5.43 -12.19 18.25
C ASP A 2 -4.99 -12.72 16.87
N TYR A 3 -3.69 -12.77 16.60
CA TYR A 3 -3.17 -13.27 15.32
C TYR A 3 -3.70 -14.67 14.97
N VAL A 4 -4.11 -14.86 13.71
CA VAL A 4 -4.57 -16.14 13.14
C VAL A 4 -3.70 -16.54 11.96
N SER A 5 -3.50 -17.86 11.76
CA SER A 5 -2.68 -18.41 10.68
C SER A 5 -3.50 -18.87 9.47
N ASP A 6 -4.79 -19.13 9.64
CA ASP A 6 -5.71 -19.51 8.57
C ASP A 6 -6.83 -18.46 8.42
N VAL A 7 -6.55 -17.44 7.62
CA VAL A 7 -7.48 -16.34 7.37
C VAL A 7 -8.75 -16.82 6.65
N ASN A 8 -8.65 -17.85 5.81
CA ASN A 8 -9.80 -18.37 5.08
C ASN A 8 -10.82 -19.04 6.00
N ALA A 9 -10.36 -19.81 6.99
CA ALA A 9 -11.22 -20.43 7.98
C ALA A 9 -11.97 -19.38 8.83
N GLU A 10 -11.33 -18.25 9.13
CA GLU A 10 -11.98 -17.14 9.85
C GLU A 10 -12.99 -16.41 8.98
N LEU A 11 -12.62 -16.08 7.73
CA LEU A 11 -13.52 -15.41 6.79
C LEU A 11 -14.77 -16.26 6.49
N ALA A 12 -14.61 -17.58 6.33
CA ALA A 12 -15.73 -18.49 6.05
C ALA A 12 -16.80 -18.53 7.17
N GLN A 13 -16.48 -18.05 8.37
CA GLN A 13 -17.42 -17.95 9.48
C GLN A 13 -18.16 -16.60 9.51
N MET A 14 -17.79 -15.64 8.65
CA MET A 14 -18.39 -14.31 8.60
C MET A 14 -19.55 -14.27 7.60
N ASP A 15 -20.65 -13.62 7.99
CA ASP A 15 -21.75 -13.31 7.07
C ASP A 15 -21.45 -12.11 6.16
N VAL A 16 -20.70 -11.12 6.68
CA VAL A 16 -20.38 -9.87 6.01
C VAL A 16 -19.00 -9.40 6.47
N PHE A 17 -18.18 -8.90 5.55
CA PHE A 17 -16.88 -8.31 5.85
C PHE A 17 -16.93 -6.78 5.74
N GLY A 18 -16.83 -6.09 6.88
CA GLY A 18 -16.81 -4.63 6.93
C GLY A 18 -15.39 -4.08 6.79
N TYR A 19 -15.15 -3.23 5.79
CA TYR A 19 -13.83 -2.68 5.48
C TYR A 19 -13.88 -1.14 5.41
N LEU A 20 -13.94 -0.52 6.59
CA LEU A 20 -14.15 0.92 6.76
C LEU A 20 -12.84 1.65 7.08
N LEU A 21 -11.92 1.69 6.12
CA LEU A 21 -10.63 2.35 6.31
C LEU A 21 -10.76 3.86 6.50
N SER A 22 -9.76 4.43 7.19
CA SER A 22 -9.61 5.88 7.30
C SER A 22 -9.63 6.53 5.91
N PRO A 23 -10.38 7.62 5.68
CA PRO A 23 -10.35 8.36 4.41
C PRO A 23 -8.98 8.89 3.97
N ARG A 24 -7.98 8.81 4.86
CA ARG A 24 -6.58 9.18 4.59
C ARG A 24 -5.66 7.96 4.48
N HIS A 25 -6.20 6.76 4.28
CA HIS A 25 -5.40 5.57 4.01
C HIS A 25 -4.66 5.71 2.67
N PHE A 26 -3.49 5.07 2.57
CA PHE A 26 -2.67 5.00 1.36
C PHE A 26 -2.76 3.60 0.72
N GLY A 27 -3.87 2.91 0.97
CA GLY A 27 -4.13 1.59 0.42
C GLY A 27 -4.12 1.61 -1.10
N THR A 28 -3.41 0.67 -1.71
CA THR A 28 -3.27 0.57 -3.17
C THR A 28 -3.71 -0.77 -3.71
N THR A 29 -3.55 -1.84 -2.92
CA THR A 29 -4.03 -3.19 -3.24
C THR A 29 -4.53 -3.80 -1.94
N GLU A 30 -5.84 -4.00 -1.82
CA GLU A 30 -6.43 -4.49 -0.58
C GLU A 30 -6.60 -6.01 -0.64
N ASN A 31 -5.53 -6.73 -0.27
CA ASN A 31 -5.54 -8.20 -0.24
C ASN A 31 -6.65 -8.74 0.67
N ALA A 32 -6.90 -8.07 1.80
CA ALA A 32 -7.99 -8.45 2.71
C ALA A 32 -9.38 -8.42 2.02
N LEU A 33 -9.60 -7.47 1.09
CA LEU A 33 -10.82 -7.43 0.31
C LEU A 33 -10.89 -8.60 -0.67
N LEU A 34 -9.79 -8.86 -1.39
CA LEU A 34 -9.71 -9.99 -2.32
C LEU A 34 -9.91 -11.34 -1.62
N GLU A 35 -9.36 -11.50 -0.41
CA GLU A 35 -9.52 -12.69 0.43
C GLU A 35 -10.98 -12.88 0.85
N ALA A 36 -11.64 -11.84 1.37
CA ALA A 36 -13.06 -11.88 1.74
C ALA A 36 -13.97 -12.21 0.54
N MET A 37 -13.73 -11.53 -0.59
CA MET A 37 -14.44 -11.79 -1.84
C MET A 37 -14.21 -13.22 -2.35
N ALA A 38 -12.97 -13.73 -2.27
CA ALA A 38 -12.65 -15.11 -2.64
C ALA A 38 -13.38 -16.11 -1.72
N ALA A 39 -13.52 -15.81 -0.44
CA ALA A 39 -14.24 -16.63 0.54
C ALA A 39 -15.78 -16.60 0.38
N GLU A 40 -16.31 -15.97 -0.67
CA GLU A 40 -17.75 -15.72 -0.89
C GLU A 40 -18.41 -14.88 0.22
N VAL A 41 -17.64 -14.06 0.93
CA VAL A 41 -18.17 -13.16 1.94
C VAL A 41 -18.41 -11.79 1.30
N PRO A 42 -19.65 -11.27 1.30
CA PRO A 42 -19.94 -9.96 0.75
C PRO A 42 -19.26 -8.87 1.58
N VAL A 43 -18.66 -7.92 0.88
CA VAL A 43 -17.91 -6.80 1.47
C VAL A 43 -18.79 -5.56 1.55
N ILE A 44 -18.71 -4.83 2.66
CA ILE A 44 -19.16 -3.44 2.74
C ILE A 44 -17.95 -2.55 3.00
N ALA A 45 -17.60 -1.67 2.07
CA ALA A 45 -16.43 -0.81 2.16
C ALA A 45 -16.79 0.66 1.93
N PHE A 46 -15.94 1.59 2.38
CA PHE A 46 -16.13 2.99 2.01
C PHE A 46 -15.90 3.21 0.52
N ASP A 47 -16.65 4.14 -0.08
CA ASP A 47 -16.54 4.57 -1.47
C ASP A 47 -15.25 5.40 -1.70
N GLN A 48 -14.12 4.70 -1.68
CA GLN A 48 -12.75 5.22 -1.75
C GLN A 48 -12.04 4.68 -3.00
N CYS A 49 -10.77 5.06 -3.21
CA CYS A 49 -10.09 4.87 -4.49
C CYS A 49 -9.86 3.39 -4.84
N ALA A 50 -9.26 2.61 -3.93
CA ALA A 50 -8.90 1.22 -4.18
C ALA A 50 -10.15 0.31 -4.21
N GLU A 51 -11.09 0.59 -3.31
CA GLU A 51 -12.33 -0.13 -3.10
C GLU A 51 -13.22 -0.07 -4.34
N ARG A 52 -13.33 1.09 -4.98
CA ARG A 52 -14.06 1.27 -6.25
C ARG A 52 -13.50 0.45 -7.41
N TYR A 53 -12.21 0.14 -7.38
CA TYR A 53 -11.59 -0.69 -8.41
C TYR A 53 -11.93 -2.17 -8.21
N LEU A 54 -11.97 -2.61 -6.95
CA LEU A 54 -12.21 -4.01 -6.59
C LEU A 54 -13.70 -4.37 -6.59
N ILE A 55 -14.57 -3.47 -6.10
CA ILE A 55 -15.98 -3.74 -5.81
C ILE A 55 -16.89 -3.09 -6.86
N GLU A 56 -17.71 -3.91 -7.53
CA GLU A 56 -18.88 -3.44 -8.28
C GLU A 56 -20.05 -3.26 -7.31
N ASN A 57 -20.41 -2.00 -7.05
CA ASN A 57 -21.43 -1.64 -6.07
C ASN A 57 -22.78 -2.29 -6.39
N ASN A 58 -23.41 -2.91 -5.40
CA ASN A 58 -24.63 -3.72 -5.47
C ASN A 58 -24.49 -5.04 -6.24
N GLU A 59 -23.34 -5.37 -6.81
CA GLU A 59 -23.13 -6.63 -7.55
C GLU A 59 -22.20 -7.57 -6.80
N THR A 60 -21.01 -7.10 -6.43
CA THR A 60 -19.98 -7.89 -5.74
C THR A 60 -19.67 -7.38 -4.33
N GLY A 61 -20.40 -6.37 -3.87
CA GLY A 61 -20.24 -5.73 -2.57
C GLY A 61 -21.04 -4.44 -2.49
N LEU A 62 -20.96 -3.74 -1.36
CA LEU A 62 -21.61 -2.44 -1.15
C LEU A 62 -20.57 -1.36 -0.84
N LEU A 63 -20.63 -0.25 -1.57
CA LEU A 63 -19.85 0.95 -1.32
C LEU A 63 -20.70 1.98 -0.58
N VAL A 64 -20.20 2.45 0.57
CA VAL A 64 -20.92 3.37 1.48
C VAL A 64 -20.14 4.65 1.72
N LYS A 65 -20.80 5.74 2.13
CA LYS A 65 -20.13 7.06 2.30
C LYS A 65 -20.00 7.50 3.76
N GLY A 66 -20.61 6.79 4.70
CA GLY A 66 -20.63 7.15 6.11
C GLY A 66 -21.21 6.06 6.99
N LYS A 67 -21.26 6.34 8.30
CA LYS A 67 -21.72 5.39 9.32
C LYS A 67 -23.20 5.02 9.13
N GLU A 68 -24.03 5.99 8.76
CA GLU A 68 -25.46 5.80 8.54
C GLU A 68 -25.71 4.89 7.35
N ASP A 69 -24.96 5.08 6.27
CA ASP A 69 -25.03 4.26 5.06
C ASP A 69 -24.57 2.82 5.36
N TYR A 70 -23.47 2.68 6.11
CA TYR A 70 -22.97 1.38 6.56
C TYR A 70 -24.03 0.62 7.37
N GLY A 71 -24.68 1.29 8.33
CA GLY A 71 -25.74 0.67 9.13
C GLY A 71 -26.91 0.17 8.28
N ARG A 72 -27.33 0.94 7.27
CA ARG A 72 -28.39 0.52 6.34
C ARG A 72 -27.95 -0.65 5.45
N ALA A 73 -26.72 -0.62 4.95
CA ALA A 73 -26.16 -1.70 4.14
C ALA A 73 -26.08 -3.02 4.94
N LEU A 74 -25.63 -2.95 6.20
CA LEU A 74 -25.57 -4.11 7.08
C LEU A 74 -26.96 -4.67 7.40
N ALA A 75 -27.92 -3.80 7.73
CA ALA A 75 -29.31 -4.21 7.97
C ALA A 75 -29.92 -4.87 6.73
N TYR A 76 -29.70 -4.30 5.55
CA TYR A 76 -30.15 -4.86 4.29
C TYR A 76 -29.63 -6.29 4.06
N LEU A 77 -28.32 -6.52 4.19
CA LEU A 77 -27.73 -7.86 4.01
C LEU A 77 -28.16 -8.86 5.10
N TYR A 78 -28.48 -8.38 6.30
CA TYR A 78 -29.04 -9.20 7.37
C TYR A 78 -30.46 -9.67 7.03
N GLU A 79 -31.31 -8.75 6.57
CA GLU A 79 -32.72 -9.02 6.20
C GLU A 79 -32.86 -9.81 4.89
N HIS A 80 -31.87 -9.74 3.99
CA HIS A 80 -31.91 -10.36 2.66
C HIS A 80 -30.78 -11.40 2.48
N PRO A 81 -30.87 -12.58 3.13
CA PRO A 81 -29.82 -13.60 3.07
C PRO A 81 -29.58 -14.16 1.66
N ALA A 82 -30.62 -14.23 0.82
CA ALA A 82 -30.46 -14.65 -0.58
C ALA A 82 -29.57 -13.67 -1.36
N GLU A 83 -29.74 -12.37 -1.10
CA GLU A 83 -28.94 -11.33 -1.72
C GLU A 83 -27.50 -11.34 -1.20
N ARG A 84 -27.33 -11.53 0.11
CA ARG A 84 -26.02 -11.73 0.74
C ARG A 84 -25.23 -12.85 0.06
N CYS A 85 -25.85 -14.02 -0.12
CA CYS A 85 -25.25 -15.17 -0.82
C CYS A 85 -24.99 -14.88 -2.30
N ARG A 86 -25.91 -14.20 -3.00
CA ARG A 86 -25.75 -13.83 -4.41
C ARG A 86 -24.51 -12.94 -4.59
N MET A 87 -24.39 -11.91 -3.76
CA MET A 87 -23.33 -10.92 -3.79
C MET A 87 -21.96 -11.54 -3.47
N GLY A 88 -21.89 -12.39 -2.45
CA GLY A 88 -20.67 -13.14 -2.11
C GLY A 88 -20.18 -14.03 -3.26
N ARG A 89 -21.08 -14.80 -3.89
CA ARG A 89 -20.75 -15.63 -5.06
C ARG A 89 -20.29 -14.78 -6.25
N ALA A 90 -20.97 -13.67 -6.53
CA ALA A 90 -20.58 -12.76 -7.59
C ALA A 90 -19.17 -12.17 -7.35
N ALA A 91 -18.87 -11.83 -6.10
CA ALA A 91 -17.55 -11.37 -5.68
C ALA A 91 -16.45 -12.40 -5.94
N ARG A 92 -16.67 -13.66 -5.56
CA ARG A 92 -15.73 -14.76 -5.85
C ARG A 92 -15.52 -14.96 -7.34
N GLN A 93 -16.60 -14.93 -8.14
CA GLN A 93 -16.48 -15.07 -9.60
C GLN A 93 -15.64 -13.94 -10.21
N ARG A 94 -15.81 -12.70 -9.74
CA ARG A 94 -14.97 -11.57 -10.15
C ARG A 94 -13.51 -11.78 -9.77
N VAL A 95 -13.21 -12.21 -8.55
CA VAL A 95 -11.83 -12.51 -8.10
C VAL A 95 -11.19 -13.59 -8.96
N LEU A 96 -11.86 -14.72 -9.18
CA LEU A 96 -11.34 -15.82 -10.00
C LEU A 96 -11.13 -15.41 -11.47
N ARG A 97 -11.96 -14.51 -11.98
CA ARG A 97 -11.84 -14.01 -13.35
C ARG A 97 -10.68 -13.03 -13.49
N ASP A 98 -10.63 -12.01 -12.64
CA ASP A 98 -9.79 -10.82 -12.87
C ASP A 98 -8.50 -10.81 -12.05
N PHE A 99 -8.44 -11.56 -10.95
CA PHE A 99 -7.35 -11.51 -9.97
C PHE A 99 -6.71 -12.88 -9.69
N ALA A 100 -7.00 -13.90 -10.49
CA ALA A 100 -6.34 -15.20 -10.38
C ALA A 100 -4.82 -15.06 -10.56
N VAL A 101 -4.05 -15.67 -9.65
CA VAL A 101 -2.59 -15.53 -9.56
C VAL A 101 -1.93 -15.99 -10.86
N GLU A 102 -2.39 -17.08 -11.45
CA GLU A 102 -1.87 -17.64 -12.69
C GLU A 102 -2.04 -16.65 -13.85
N ARG A 103 -3.18 -15.96 -13.90
CA ARG A 103 -3.48 -14.96 -14.93
C ARG A 103 -2.62 -13.71 -14.75
N THR A 104 -2.54 -13.20 -13.53
CA THR A 104 -1.70 -12.04 -13.19
C THR A 104 -0.23 -12.31 -13.49
N ALA A 105 0.27 -13.50 -13.13
CA ALA A 105 1.63 -13.91 -13.42
C ALA A 105 1.89 -14.02 -14.94
N ALA A 106 0.99 -14.65 -15.69
CA ALA A 106 1.10 -14.76 -17.14
C ALA A 106 1.12 -13.39 -17.83
N GLN A 107 0.27 -12.45 -17.39
CA GLN A 107 0.26 -11.08 -17.90
C GLN A 107 1.57 -10.35 -17.60
N LEU A 108 2.09 -10.47 -16.37
CA LEU A 108 3.37 -9.87 -16.01
C LEU A 108 4.54 -10.45 -16.82
N HIS A 109 4.57 -11.78 -17.02
CA HIS A 109 5.55 -12.43 -17.89
C HIS A 109 5.49 -11.93 -19.32
N SER A 110 4.29 -11.76 -19.88
CA SER A 110 4.12 -11.20 -21.24
C SER A 110 4.69 -9.78 -21.34
N ILE A 111 4.49 -8.94 -20.33
CA ILE A 111 5.05 -7.58 -20.29
C ILE A 111 6.58 -7.64 -20.18
N TYR A 112 7.12 -8.54 -19.35
CA TYR A 112 8.58 -8.73 -19.27
C TYR A 112 9.17 -9.18 -20.61
N ASP A 113 8.53 -10.13 -21.29
CA ASP A 113 8.97 -10.59 -22.62
C ASP A 113 8.93 -9.46 -23.67
N GLU A 114 7.93 -8.57 -23.60
CA GLU A 114 7.85 -7.39 -24.46
C GLU A 114 8.99 -6.41 -24.18
N VAL A 115 9.19 -6.04 -22.91
CA VAL A 115 10.24 -5.09 -22.50
C VAL A 115 11.64 -5.63 -22.77
N LEU A 116 11.86 -6.94 -22.62
CA LEU A 116 13.15 -7.57 -22.91
C LEU A 116 13.51 -7.56 -24.40
N ARG A 117 12.52 -7.42 -25.30
CA ARG A 117 12.76 -7.25 -26.75
C ARG A 117 13.06 -5.80 -27.14
N GLU A 118 12.74 -4.84 -26.28
CA GLU A 118 13.08 -3.45 -26.54
C GLU A 118 14.61 -3.23 -26.47
N LYS A 119 15.10 -2.27 -27.27
CA LYS A 119 16.50 -1.84 -27.14
C LYS A 119 16.71 -1.26 -25.75
N ARG A 120 17.73 -1.77 -25.04
CA ARG A 120 18.14 -1.24 -23.74
C ARG A 120 18.33 0.27 -23.82
N ARG A 121 17.59 1.01 -23.01
CA ARG A 121 17.75 2.45 -22.84
C ARG A 121 18.67 2.69 -21.64
N CYS A 122 19.68 3.53 -21.82
CA CYS A 122 20.42 4.08 -20.68
C CYS A 122 19.64 5.29 -20.19
N CYS A 123 18.94 5.14 -19.07
CA CYS A 123 18.25 6.25 -18.43
C CYS A 123 19.22 6.98 -17.51
N ASP A 124 19.44 8.27 -17.78
CA ASP A 124 20.20 9.14 -16.90
C ASP A 124 19.29 9.65 -15.78
N PHE A 125 19.45 9.11 -14.57
CA PHE A 125 18.71 9.56 -13.40
C PHE A 125 19.44 10.64 -12.60
N HIS A 126 20.61 11.12 -13.05
CA HIS A 126 21.39 12.09 -12.27
C HIS A 126 20.64 13.40 -12.07
N GLY A 127 19.80 13.82 -13.02
CA GLY A 127 18.97 15.01 -12.87
C GLY A 127 17.87 14.88 -11.81
N ALA A 128 17.41 13.66 -11.53
CA ALA A 128 16.34 13.40 -10.57
C ALA A 128 16.87 13.00 -9.18
N LEU A 129 17.88 12.13 -9.14
CA LEU A 129 18.42 11.56 -7.90
C LEU A 129 19.68 12.28 -7.43
N GLY A 130 20.46 12.87 -8.33
CA GLY A 130 21.81 13.39 -8.05
C GLY A 130 22.91 12.45 -8.56
N ARG A 131 24.16 12.76 -8.22
CA ARG A 131 25.39 12.02 -8.59
C ARG A 131 26.05 11.31 -7.43
N THR A 132 25.72 11.69 -6.21
CA THR A 132 26.30 11.10 -5.01
C THR A 132 25.24 10.43 -4.14
N PRO A 133 25.62 9.42 -3.33
CA PRO A 133 24.69 8.80 -2.39
C PRO A 133 23.98 9.75 -1.43
N HIS A 134 24.68 10.77 -0.91
CA HIS A 134 24.04 11.78 -0.07
C HIS A 134 23.02 12.64 -0.84
N GLU A 135 23.23 12.90 -2.13
CA GLU A 135 22.23 13.56 -2.98
C GLU A 135 21.02 12.66 -3.21
N PHE A 136 21.20 11.34 -3.38
CA PHE A 136 20.07 10.40 -3.48
C PHE A 136 19.18 10.46 -2.24
N PHE A 137 19.80 10.48 -1.06
CA PHE A 137 19.09 10.63 0.21
C PHE A 137 18.35 11.98 0.27
N LEU A 138 19.03 13.10 0.01
CA LEU A 138 18.41 14.43 0.02
C LEU A 138 17.26 14.56 -0.97
N ASN A 139 17.43 14.05 -2.19
CA ASN A 139 16.42 14.14 -3.24
C ASN A 139 15.23 13.21 -2.99
N GLY A 140 15.39 12.19 -2.15
CA GLY A 140 14.28 11.37 -1.64
C GLY A 140 13.46 12.03 -0.53
N LEU A 141 13.91 13.16 0.05
CA LEU A 141 13.19 13.86 1.10
C LEU A 141 12.20 14.90 0.54
N PRO A 142 11.07 15.14 1.25
CA PRO A 142 10.26 16.34 1.07
C PRO A 142 11.11 17.60 1.13
N HIS A 143 10.76 18.61 0.32
CA HIS A 143 11.56 19.82 0.15
C HIS A 143 11.87 20.52 1.49
N GLU A 144 10.92 20.49 2.42
CA GLU A 144 11.02 21.10 3.75
C GLU A 144 12.14 20.47 4.59
N LEU A 145 12.28 19.14 4.52
CA LEU A 145 13.26 18.39 5.31
C LEU A 145 14.68 18.49 4.74
N ARG A 146 14.84 18.83 3.46
CA ARG A 146 16.17 19.00 2.83
C ARG A 146 16.97 20.11 3.50
N SER A 147 16.30 21.16 3.96
CA SER A 147 16.92 22.33 4.59
C SER A 147 17.71 21.97 5.87
N ILE A 148 17.27 20.95 6.61
CA ILE A 148 17.93 20.46 7.84
C ILE A 148 19.39 20.06 7.55
N PHE A 149 19.63 19.47 6.38
CA PHE A 149 20.91 18.93 5.98
C PHE A 149 21.83 19.93 5.27
N THR A 150 21.25 20.97 4.66
CA THR A 150 21.97 22.00 3.88
C THR A 150 22.21 23.30 4.64
N ALA A 151 21.51 23.53 5.75
CA ALA A 151 21.68 24.71 6.59
C ALA A 151 23.12 24.81 7.16
N ARG A 152 23.80 25.91 6.85
CA ARG A 152 25.10 26.28 7.42
C ARG A 152 24.87 27.01 8.75
N GLY A 153 24.74 26.26 9.82
CA GLY A 153 24.57 26.76 11.20
C GLY A 153 24.26 25.62 12.16
N PRO A 154 24.23 25.86 13.49
CA PRO A 154 23.71 24.89 14.43
C PRO A 154 22.25 24.64 14.06
N ALA A 155 21.97 23.52 13.38
CA ALA A 155 20.62 23.13 13.03
C ALA A 155 19.83 22.96 14.32
N VAL A 156 18.96 23.92 14.60
CA VAL A 156 18.05 23.94 15.75
C VAL A 156 16.91 22.93 15.56
N GLN A 157 16.73 22.38 14.36
CA GLN A 157 15.66 21.44 14.04
C GLN A 157 16.09 19.99 14.29
N GLU A 158 15.33 19.34 15.16
CA GLU A 158 15.44 17.91 15.42
C GLU A 158 15.01 17.10 14.20
N LEU A 159 15.74 16.02 13.90
CA LEU A 159 15.40 15.15 12.79
C LEU A 159 14.15 14.32 13.12
N PRO A 160 13.14 14.23 12.23
CA PRO A 160 11.98 13.38 12.43
C PRO A 160 12.40 11.95 12.83
N PRO A 161 11.73 11.31 13.81
CA PRO A 161 12.13 9.99 14.32
C PRO A 161 12.34 8.94 13.21
N ILE A 162 11.45 8.91 12.21
CA ILE A 162 11.52 7.98 11.07
C ILE A 162 12.85 8.04 10.30
N LEU A 163 13.51 9.21 10.26
CA LEU A 163 14.81 9.37 9.59
C LEU A 163 15.99 8.95 10.46
N ARG A 164 15.81 8.78 11.78
CA ARG A 164 16.81 8.28 12.73
C ARG A 164 16.74 6.75 12.94
N GLU A 165 15.70 6.10 12.46
CA GLU A 165 15.51 4.65 12.61
C GLU A 165 16.54 3.82 11.82
N GLN A 166 16.58 2.51 12.06
CA GLN A 166 17.40 1.55 11.30
C GLN A 166 16.66 0.97 10.07
N SER A 167 15.42 1.42 9.84
CA SER A 167 14.50 0.99 8.79
C SER A 167 14.89 1.52 7.40
N LYS A 168 14.25 0.99 6.35
CA LYS A 168 14.49 1.42 4.97
C LYS A 168 14.22 2.92 4.83
N SER A 169 15.03 3.58 4.01
CA SER A 169 14.96 5.02 3.69
C SER A 169 15.38 5.98 4.80
N SER A 170 15.89 5.50 5.93
CA SER A 170 16.47 6.35 6.99
C SER A 170 17.92 6.77 6.70
N LEU A 171 18.42 7.75 7.45
CA LEU A 171 19.81 8.21 7.35
C LEU A 171 20.82 7.11 7.76
N PRO A 172 20.60 6.35 8.86
CA PRO A 172 21.41 5.17 9.16
C PRO A 172 21.40 4.11 8.05
N HIS A 173 20.25 3.87 7.42
CA HIS A 173 20.14 2.92 6.31
C HIS A 173 20.99 3.35 5.11
N PHE A 174 20.89 4.60 4.67
CA PHE A 174 21.71 5.13 3.57
C PHE A 174 23.20 5.08 3.90
N SER A 175 23.59 5.44 5.12
CA SER A 175 24.99 5.41 5.56
C SER A 175 25.56 3.98 5.59
N ARG A 176 24.73 2.99 5.93
CA ARG A 176 25.09 1.56 5.88
C ARG A 176 25.23 1.03 4.44
N VAL A 177 24.32 1.42 3.54
CA VAL A 177 24.35 1.00 2.12
C VAL A 177 25.49 1.68 1.36
N PHE A 178 25.83 2.92 1.71
CA PHE A 178 26.85 3.72 1.05
C PHE A 178 27.98 4.16 2.01
N PRO A 179 28.76 3.20 2.56
CA PRO A 179 29.73 3.49 3.62
C PRO A 179 30.91 4.37 3.17
N ALA A 180 31.12 4.53 1.87
CA ALA A 180 32.16 5.40 1.33
C ALA A 180 31.76 6.89 1.30
N ASP A 181 30.45 7.20 1.43
CA ASP A 181 29.98 8.58 1.40
C ASP A 181 30.22 9.27 2.75
N LYS A 182 31.17 10.20 2.77
CA LYS A 182 31.56 10.93 3.98
C LYS A 182 30.45 11.86 4.49
N GLN A 183 29.61 12.39 3.59
CA GLN A 183 28.58 13.34 3.96
C GLN A 183 27.43 12.65 4.70
N LEU A 184 27.02 11.46 4.23
CA LEU A 184 26.04 10.62 4.94
C LEU A 184 26.52 10.27 6.35
N LYS A 185 27.79 9.86 6.50
CA LYS A 185 28.40 9.58 7.82
C LYS A 185 28.38 10.79 8.73
N ASN A 186 28.82 11.95 8.25
CA ASN A 186 28.80 13.19 9.02
C ASN A 186 27.39 13.56 9.49
N TRP A 187 26.39 13.42 8.62
CA TRP A 187 25.00 13.66 9.01
C TRP A 187 24.49 12.62 10.02
N GLN A 188 24.83 11.34 9.84
CA GLN A 188 24.43 10.30 10.80
C GLN A 188 25.03 10.59 12.18
N GLU A 189 26.32 10.91 12.24
CA GLU A 189 27.00 11.29 13.48
C GLU A 189 26.34 12.52 14.11
N ARG A 190 26.00 13.52 13.30
CA ARG A 190 25.38 14.76 13.78
C ARG A 190 23.96 14.58 14.33
N PHE A 191 23.13 13.78 13.66
CA PHE A 191 21.68 13.74 13.93
C PHE A 191 21.22 12.47 14.66
N CYS A 192 22.02 11.41 14.63
CA CYS A 192 21.65 10.11 15.18
C CYS A 192 22.59 9.64 16.31
N SER A 193 23.65 10.39 16.64
CA SER A 193 24.46 10.10 17.84
C SER A 193 23.78 10.72 19.06
N GLY A 194 22.89 9.95 19.67
CA GLY A 194 22.15 10.28 20.89
C GLY A 194 21.48 9.03 21.43
#